data_AF-A0A8C0JCT5-F1
#
_entry.id   AF-A0A8C0JCT5-F1
#
_cell.length_a   1.000
_cell.length_b   1.000
_cell.length_c   1.000
_cell.angle_alpha   90.00
_cell.angle_beta   90.00
_cell.angle_gamma   90.00
#
_symmetry.space_group_name_H-M   'P 1'
#
loop_
_entity.id
_entity.type
_entity.pdbx_description
1 polymer ?
#
loop_
_entity_poly.entity_id
_entity_poly.type
_entity_poly.pdbx_seq_one_letter_code
_entity_poly.pdbx_strand_id
1 'polypeptide(L)'
;TSLGDCCALCPQGYGVAVPCGSSNTECDHYLHVENGSSSQCLPCQVCGQGYGAAMPCGPMDNTVCQRCPEGFYSEEKSDSAPCLPCRLECHEDEVMIRKERKKERKEREKFHYEFQMKQKNPVPLPGLGSVEGKSP
;
A
#
# COMPACT_ATOMS: atom_id res chain seq x y z
N THR A 1 36.84 -26.49 12.98
CA THR A 1 36.65 -25.33 13.85
C THR A 1 35.42 -25.62 14.70
N SER A 2 35.67 -25.91 15.98
CA SER A 2 34.76 -26.59 16.90
C SER A 2 34.47 -25.68 18.08
N LEU A 3 33.43 -24.86 17.96
CA LEU A 3 32.92 -24.10 19.08
C LEU A 3 31.40 -24.08 18.94
N GLY A 4 30.72 -24.79 19.85
CA GLY A 4 29.29 -24.61 20.04
C GLY A 4 29.09 -23.17 20.50
N ASP A 5 28.73 -22.31 19.56
CA ASP A 5 28.50 -20.89 19.83
C ASP A 5 27.21 -20.75 20.63
N CYS A 6 27.27 -19.93 21.69
CA CYS A 6 26.11 -19.62 22.50
C CYS A 6 25.12 -18.75 21.73
N CYS A 7 23.84 -19.09 21.82
CA CYS A 7 22.77 -18.30 21.23
C CYS A 7 22.45 -17.09 22.10
N ALA A 8 22.25 -15.94 21.49
CA ALA A 8 21.70 -14.77 22.17
C ALA A 8 20.25 -15.02 22.55
N LEU A 9 19.87 -14.56 23.75
CA LEU A 9 18.47 -14.47 24.16
C LEU A 9 17.90 -13.14 23.68
N CYS A 10 16.60 -13.13 23.35
CA CYS A 10 15.95 -11.90 22.95
C CYS A 10 15.76 -10.95 24.15
N PRO A 11 15.99 -9.64 23.95
CA PRO A 11 15.74 -8.64 24.98
C PRO A 11 14.24 -8.52 25.27
N GLN A 12 13.88 -7.85 26.37
CA GLN A 12 12.48 -7.65 26.76
C GLN A 12 11.71 -6.87 25.68
N GLY A 13 10.49 -7.32 25.35
CA GLY A 13 9.68 -6.78 24.24
C GLY A 13 9.96 -7.44 22.89
N TYR A 14 10.86 -8.43 22.84
CA TYR A 14 11.17 -9.22 21.66
C TYR A 14 11.02 -10.71 21.96
N GLY A 15 10.61 -11.47 20.96
CA GLY A 15 10.52 -12.92 21.00
C GLY A 15 11.34 -13.56 19.88
N VAL A 16 11.49 -14.88 19.95
CA VAL A 16 12.29 -15.64 18.97
C VAL A 16 11.50 -15.81 17.68
N ALA A 17 11.90 -15.10 16.62
CA ALA A 17 11.35 -15.28 15.29
C ALA A 17 12.00 -16.45 14.56
N VAL A 18 13.32 -16.58 14.65
CA VAL A 18 14.07 -17.72 14.12
C VAL A 18 14.83 -18.40 15.24
N PRO A 19 14.60 -19.70 15.49
CA PRO A 19 15.29 -20.42 16.54
C PRO A 19 16.79 -20.53 16.22
N CYS A 20 17.61 -20.54 17.25
CA CYS A 20 19.04 -20.74 17.10
C CYS A 20 19.35 -22.09 16.43
N GLY A 21 20.33 -22.08 15.53
CA GLY A 21 20.77 -23.26 14.78
C GLY A 21 22.15 -23.04 14.20
N SER A 22 22.28 -23.04 12.88
CA SER A 22 23.52 -22.66 12.19
C SER A 22 23.82 -21.15 12.27
N SER A 23 22.80 -20.35 12.60
CA SER A 23 22.87 -18.92 12.87
C SER A 23 22.38 -18.64 14.28
N ASN A 24 22.72 -17.44 14.79
CA ASN A 24 22.23 -16.98 16.08
C ASN A 24 20.69 -16.83 16.07
N THR A 25 20.08 -16.74 17.25
CA THR A 25 18.66 -16.45 17.42
C THR A 25 18.31 -15.12 16.74
N GLU A 26 17.30 -15.10 15.89
CA GLU A 26 16.73 -13.87 15.35
C GLU A 26 15.54 -13.45 16.21
N CYS A 27 15.57 -12.20 16.66
CA CYS A 27 14.56 -11.64 17.54
C CYS A 27 13.69 -10.68 16.77
N ASP A 28 12.39 -10.80 16.95
CA ASP A 28 11.40 -9.89 16.38
C ASP A 28 10.51 -9.31 17.48
N HIS A 29 9.79 -8.25 17.15
CA HIS A 29 8.92 -7.58 18.09
C HIS A 29 7.80 -8.52 18.55
N TYR A 30 7.50 -8.52 19.84
CA TYR A 30 6.39 -9.26 20.42
C TYR A 30 5.56 -8.30 21.28
N LEU A 31 4.25 -8.49 21.22
CA LEU A 31 3.31 -7.74 22.04
C LEU A 31 3.38 -8.23 23.49
N HIS A 32 3.84 -7.38 24.39
CA HIS A 32 3.84 -7.66 25.82
C HIS A 32 2.46 -7.36 26.39
N VAL A 33 1.71 -8.41 26.74
CA VAL A 33 0.40 -8.29 27.38
C VAL A 33 0.52 -8.60 28.86
N GLU A 34 0.26 -7.60 29.70
CA GLU A 34 0.11 -7.82 31.14
C GLU A 34 -1.33 -8.24 31.46
N ASN A 35 -1.48 -9.45 32.01
CA ASN A 35 -2.76 -9.98 32.46
C ASN A 35 -2.69 -10.26 33.96
N GLY A 36 -2.89 -9.19 34.75
CA GLY A 36 -2.92 -9.22 36.21
C GLY A 36 -1.59 -9.64 36.83
N SER A 37 -1.41 -10.93 37.06
CA SER A 37 -0.24 -11.55 37.70
C SER A 37 0.70 -12.27 36.73
N SER A 38 0.40 -12.27 35.43
CA SER A 38 1.25 -12.87 34.40
C SER A 38 1.50 -11.89 33.26
N SER A 39 2.75 -11.78 32.81
CA SER A 39 3.08 -11.18 31.52
C SER A 39 3.22 -12.29 30.47
N GLN A 40 2.61 -12.07 29.31
CA GLN A 40 2.72 -12.98 28.17
C GLN A 40 3.22 -12.20 26.96
N CYS A 41 4.21 -12.76 26.26
CA CYS A 41 4.65 -12.25 24.97
C CYS A 41 3.81 -12.94 23.88
N LEU A 42 2.96 -12.17 23.21
CA LEU A 42 2.19 -12.63 22.06
C LEU A 42 2.90 -12.23 20.76
N PRO A 43 2.88 -13.07 19.72
CA PRO A 43 3.39 -12.69 18.42
C PRO A 43 2.58 -11.50 17.87
N CYS A 44 3.26 -10.57 17.22
CA CYS A 44 2.62 -9.41 16.62
C CYS A 44 1.71 -9.79 15.45
N GLN A 45 0.73 -8.93 15.16
CA GLN A 45 -0.15 -9.12 14.03
C GLN A 45 0.61 -8.90 12.72
N VAL A 46 0.62 -9.93 11.87
CA VAL A 46 1.25 -9.86 10.56
C VAL A 46 0.28 -9.30 9.52
N CYS A 47 0.69 -8.28 8.77
CA CYS A 47 -0.08 -7.73 7.65
C CYS A 47 0.06 -8.64 6.42
N GLY A 48 -1.08 -9.06 5.86
CA GLY A 48 -1.11 -9.88 4.66
C GLY A 48 -0.85 -9.11 3.37
N GLN A 49 -0.81 -9.82 2.25
CA GLN A 49 -0.64 -9.22 0.92
C GLN A 49 -1.69 -8.13 0.63
N GLY A 50 -1.22 -6.99 0.13
CA GLY A 50 -2.03 -5.80 -0.12
C GLY A 50 -2.31 -4.95 1.14
N TYR A 51 -1.77 -5.35 2.29
CA TYR A 51 -1.79 -4.58 3.53
C TYR A 51 -0.36 -4.34 4.01
N GLY A 52 -0.09 -3.16 4.52
CA GLY A 52 1.19 -2.81 5.15
C GLY A 52 0.97 -2.31 6.56
N ALA A 53 2.03 -2.34 7.37
CA ALA A 53 2.02 -1.78 8.71
C ALA A 53 1.84 -0.25 8.63
N ALA A 54 0.72 0.24 9.14
CA ALA A 54 0.51 1.66 9.42
C ALA A 54 1.27 2.08 10.68
N MET A 55 1.28 1.18 11.66
CA MET A 55 2.05 1.27 12.88
C MET A 55 2.77 -0.07 13.06
N PRO A 56 4.10 -0.07 13.18
CA PRO A 56 4.86 -1.29 13.41
C PRO A 56 4.56 -1.84 14.82
N CYS A 57 4.85 -3.13 15.03
CA CYS A 57 4.72 -3.67 16.36
C CYS A 57 5.69 -3.02 17.35
N GLY A 58 5.19 -2.70 18.53
CA GLY A 58 5.96 -2.24 19.66
C GLY A 58 5.78 -3.15 20.88
N PRO A 59 6.52 -2.89 21.96
CA PRO A 59 6.40 -3.67 23.20
C PRO A 59 5.00 -3.64 23.79
N MET A 60 4.27 -2.53 23.66
CA MET A 60 2.92 -2.35 24.23
C MET A 60 1.83 -2.23 23.17
N ASP A 61 2.20 -2.02 21.90
CA ASP A 61 1.29 -1.71 20.81
C ASP A 61 1.41 -2.79 19.74
N ASN A 62 0.28 -3.38 19.36
CA ASN A 62 0.28 -4.37 18.29
C ASN A 62 0.37 -3.69 16.93
N THR A 63 0.86 -4.40 15.92
CA THR A 63 0.87 -3.92 14.55
C THR A 63 -0.53 -3.53 14.09
N VAL A 64 -0.65 -2.33 13.52
CA VAL A 64 -1.88 -1.88 12.87
C VAL A 64 -1.73 -2.01 11.37
N CYS A 65 -2.46 -2.94 10.77
CA CYS A 65 -2.44 -3.15 9.33
C CYS A 65 -3.43 -2.23 8.61
N GLN A 66 -2.96 -1.55 7.57
CA GLN A 66 -3.81 -0.77 6.67
C GLN A 66 -3.73 -1.31 5.26
N ARG A 67 -4.83 -1.19 4.51
CA ARG A 67 -4.85 -1.52 3.09
C ARG A 67 -3.95 -0.55 2.34
N CYS A 68 -3.10 -1.06 1.46
CA CYS A 68 -2.22 -0.19 0.69
C CYS A 68 -3.03 0.76 -0.20
N PRO A 69 -2.74 2.08 -0.15
CA PRO A 69 -3.41 3.06 -1.00
C PRO A 69 -3.04 2.86 -2.47
N GLU A 70 -3.81 3.46 -3.37
CA GLU A 70 -3.50 3.40 -4.81
C GLU A 70 -2.07 3.87 -5.09
N GLY A 71 -1.31 3.15 -5.93
CA GLY A 71 0.10 3.41 -6.19
C GLY A 71 1.06 2.83 -5.17
N PHE A 72 0.57 2.02 -4.22
CA PHE A 72 1.40 1.27 -3.29
C PHE A 72 1.00 -0.21 -3.27
N TYR A 73 1.95 -1.07 -2.95
CA TYR A 73 1.78 -2.51 -2.87
C TYR A 73 2.51 -3.09 -1.64
N SER A 74 2.13 -4.31 -1.27
CA SER A 74 2.76 -5.11 -0.23
C SER A 74 2.61 -6.57 -0.66
N GLU A 75 3.72 -7.23 -1.01
CA GLU A 75 3.75 -8.63 -1.45
C GLU A 75 4.15 -9.59 -0.33
N GLU A 76 4.76 -9.08 0.73
CA GLU A 76 5.27 -9.84 1.85
C GLU A 76 4.27 -9.85 3.01
N LYS A 77 4.35 -10.91 3.82
CA LYS A 77 3.63 -10.97 5.09
C LYS A 77 4.57 -10.47 6.18
N SER A 78 4.31 -9.27 6.69
CA SER A 78 5.16 -8.66 7.72
C SER A 78 4.33 -7.87 8.73
N ASP A 79 4.76 -7.88 9.99
CA ASP A 79 4.23 -7.13 11.12
C ASP A 79 4.85 -5.71 11.24
N SER A 80 5.85 -5.38 10.41
CA SER A 80 6.59 -4.12 10.48
C SER A 80 6.77 -3.42 9.13
N ALA A 81 6.67 -4.16 8.02
CA ALA A 81 6.88 -3.60 6.69
C ALA A 81 5.71 -2.67 6.26
N PRO A 82 6.00 -1.41 5.87
CA PRO A 82 4.99 -0.51 5.31
C PRO A 82 4.68 -0.86 3.85
N CYS A 83 3.63 -0.23 3.31
CA CYS A 83 3.34 -0.34 1.88
C CYS A 83 4.45 0.33 1.05
N LEU A 84 4.92 -0.36 0.01
CA LEU A 84 5.95 0.12 -0.91
C LEU A 84 5.35 0.79 -2.14
N PRO A 85 5.98 1.82 -2.72
CA PRO A 85 5.46 2.49 -3.90
C PRO A 85 5.53 1.59 -5.13
N CYS A 86 4.45 1.52 -5.90
CA CYS A 86 4.42 0.82 -7.19
C CYS A 86 5.40 1.46 -8.16
N ARG A 87 6.22 0.64 -8.82
CA ARG A 87 7.12 1.10 -9.89
C ARG A 87 6.34 1.22 -11.21
N LEU A 88 6.62 2.29 -11.97
CA LEU A 88 5.91 2.59 -13.23
C LEU A 88 6.58 1.98 -14.47
N GLU A 89 7.84 1.58 -14.34
CA GLU A 89 8.65 1.00 -15.39
C GLU A 89 9.27 -0.29 -14.84
N CYS A 90 9.22 -1.36 -15.62
CA CYS A 90 9.94 -2.57 -15.31
C CYS A 90 11.39 -2.46 -15.79
N HIS A 91 12.27 -3.18 -15.11
CA HIS A 91 13.60 -3.48 -15.61
C HIS A 91 13.51 -4.52 -16.75
N GLU A 92 14.58 -4.71 -17.52
CA GLU A 92 14.58 -5.53 -18.75
C GLU A 92 14.18 -7.00 -18.50
N ASP A 93 14.34 -7.49 -17.27
CA ASP A 93 14.02 -8.84 -16.81
C ASP A 93 12.70 -8.91 -16.00
N GLU A 94 11.97 -7.82 -15.87
CA GLU A 94 10.72 -7.75 -15.12
C GLU A 94 9.49 -7.57 -16.02
N VAL A 95 8.35 -8.06 -15.53
CA VAL A 95 7.06 -7.94 -16.23
C VAL A 95 6.04 -7.16 -15.39
N MET A 96 5.36 -6.20 -16.02
CA MET A 96 4.30 -5.40 -15.40
C MET A 96 3.06 -6.27 -15.14
N ILE A 97 2.92 -6.79 -13.92
CA ILE A 97 1.77 -7.63 -13.54
C ILE A 97 0.47 -6.84 -13.30
N ARG A 98 0.56 -5.56 -12.93
CA ARG A 98 -0.59 -4.67 -12.72
C ARG A 98 -0.23 -3.23 -13.12
N LYS A 99 -1.07 -2.60 -13.96
CA LYS A 99 -0.94 -1.18 -14.30
C LYS A 99 -1.76 -0.32 -13.35
N GLU A 100 -1.14 0.71 -12.79
CA GLU A 100 -1.83 1.77 -12.06
C GLU A 100 -2.76 2.55 -13.01
N ARG A 101 -4.07 2.53 -12.76
CA ARG A 101 -5.09 3.23 -13.59
C ARG A 101 -5.15 4.75 -13.36
N LYS A 102 -4.17 5.33 -12.65
CA LYS A 102 -4.20 6.73 -12.20
C LYS A 102 -4.29 7.74 -13.35
N LYS A 103 -3.68 7.44 -14.51
CA LYS A 103 -3.71 8.34 -15.67
C LYS A 103 -5.10 8.39 -16.32
N GLU A 104 -5.76 7.24 -16.42
CA GLU A 104 -7.08 7.11 -17.06
C GLU A 104 -8.20 7.74 -16.23
N ARG A 105 -8.13 7.65 -14.88
CA ARG A 105 -9.19 8.19 -14.00
C ARG A 105 -9.32 9.71 -14.09
N LYS A 106 -8.20 10.45 -14.05
CA LYS A 106 -8.21 11.92 -14.15
C LYS A 106 -8.68 12.40 -15.53
N GLU A 107 -8.30 11.71 -16.61
CA GLU A 107 -8.79 12.03 -17.95
C GLU A 107 -10.29 11.76 -18.09
N ARG A 108 -10.79 10.67 -17.48
CA ARG A 108 -12.23 10.35 -17.48
C ARG A 108 -13.05 11.35 -16.66
N GLU A 109 -12.55 11.82 -15.53
CA GLU A 109 -13.16 12.89 -14.72
C GLU A 109 -13.15 14.23 -15.47
N LYS A 110 -12.04 14.57 -16.15
CA LYS A 110 -11.96 15.76 -17.03
C LYS A 110 -12.95 15.68 -18.19
N PHE A 111 -13.03 14.52 -18.86
CA PHE A 111 -13.98 14.30 -19.96
C PHE A 111 -15.43 14.41 -19.47
N HIS A 112 -15.74 13.86 -18.30
CA HIS A 112 -17.07 13.97 -17.69
C HIS A 112 -17.43 15.44 -17.38
N TYR A 113 -16.48 16.21 -16.82
CA TYR A 113 -16.67 17.64 -16.56
C TYR A 113 -16.88 18.45 -17.85
N GLU A 114 -16.05 18.26 -18.88
CA GLU A 114 -16.22 18.92 -20.19
C GLU A 114 -17.54 18.55 -20.85
N PHE A 115 -17.96 17.29 -20.78
CA PHE A 115 -19.25 16.82 -21.30
C PHE A 115 -20.43 17.48 -20.57
N GLN A 116 -20.35 17.63 -19.24
CA GLN A 116 -21.37 18.37 -18.48
C GLN A 116 -21.42 19.86 -18.86
N MET A 117 -20.28 20.49 -19.09
CA MET A 117 -20.23 21.90 -19.48
C MET A 117 -20.79 22.17 -20.88
N LYS A 118 -20.55 21.27 -21.85
CA LYS A 118 -21.14 21.36 -23.20
C LYS A 118 -22.65 21.19 -23.21
N GLN A 119 -23.20 20.36 -22.31
CA GLN A 119 -24.65 20.18 -22.19
C GLN A 119 -25.35 21.39 -21.54
N LYS A 120 -24.66 22.11 -20.64
CA LYS A 120 -25.21 23.30 -19.96
C LYS A 120 -25.07 24.60 -20.77
N ASN A 121 -24.06 24.69 -21.65
CA ASN A 121 -23.80 25.86 -22.48
C ASN A 121 -23.77 25.47 -23.97
N PRO A 122 -24.92 25.15 -24.60
CA PRO A 122 -24.98 24.91 -26.03
C PRO A 122 -24.57 26.18 -26.80
N VAL A 123 -23.59 26.05 -27.68
CA VAL A 123 -23.15 27.14 -28.57
C VAL A 123 -24.30 27.43 -29.55
N PRO A 124 -24.78 28.68 -29.66
CA PRO A 124 -25.76 29.05 -30.67
C PRO A 124 -25.18 28.79 -32.06
N LEU A 125 -25.85 27.97 -32.86
CA LEU A 125 -25.48 27.78 -34.27
C LEU A 125 -25.58 29.14 -34.98
N PRO A 126 -24.54 29.59 -35.71
CA PRO A 126 -24.63 30.81 -36.50
C PRO A 126 -25.67 30.59 -37.60
N GLY A 127 -26.72 31.41 -37.59
CA GLY A 127 -27.82 31.36 -38.54
C GLY A 127 -27.33 31.52 -39.97
N LEU A 128 -27.76 30.61 -40.84
CA LEU A 128 -27.70 30.77 -42.28
C LEU A 128 -28.53 32.00 -42.66
N GLY A 129 -27.87 33.04 -43.16
CA GLY A 129 -28.53 34.22 -43.70
C GLY A 129 -29.34 33.85 -44.94
N SER A 130 -30.66 33.99 -44.86
CA SER A 130 -31.54 33.99 -46.03
C SER A 130 -31.31 35.27 -46.82
N VAL A 131 -30.67 35.15 -47.98
CA VAL A 131 -30.72 36.17 -49.03
C VAL A 131 -32.03 35.99 -49.81
N GLU A 132 -33.11 36.65 -49.38
CA GLU A 132 -34.31 36.75 -50.24
C GLU A 132 -34.05 37.81 -51.31
N GLY A 133 -33.90 37.30 -52.54
CA GLY A 133 -33.68 38.05 -53.76
C GLY A 133 -34.83 38.99 -54.06
N LYS A 134 -34.46 40.22 -54.38
CA LYS A 134 -35.33 41.30 -54.84
C LYS A 134 -35.33 41.32 -56.36
N SER A 135 -36.48 41.12 -57.00
CA SER A 135 -36.72 41.48 -58.40
C SER A 135 -38.19 41.34 -58.78
N PRO A 136 -38.67 42.04 -59.83
CA PRO A 136 -39.26 43.38 -59.73
C PRO A 136 -40.80 43.37 -59.72
#